data_AF-A0A818UUJ0-F1
#
_entry.id   AF-A0A818UUJ0-F1
#
_cell.length_a   1.000
_cell.length_b   1.000
_cell.length_c   1.000
_cell.angle_alpha   90.00
_cell.angle_beta   90.00
_cell.angle_gamma   90.00
#
_symmetry.space_group_name_H-M   'P 1'
#
loop_
_entity.id
_entity.type
_entity.pdbx_description
1 polymer ?
#
loop_
_entity_poly.entity_id
_entity_poly.type
_entity_poly.pdbx_seq_one_letter_code
_entity_poly.pdbx_strand_id
1 'polypeptide(L)'
;MAVFGTDEYEFKMFGTTVTVPNADIAKIMHYLDCICTVIDYNDNDINRYRKYSNWANMSNYEDRLIYLLALALSPDELEDKVFFESTELCPTTNNQFYEIGQIKNLLVVAPSIIIGGRSCQVKKIMTYEPIWLQRNYYEPMLRLQRRFSPGDDDDDDDDDDDDNNNYTTSSSTCVIS
;
A
#
# COMPACT_ATOMS: atom_id res chain seq x y z
N MET A 1 38.52 -33.42 -20.76
CA MET A 1 37.67 -32.22 -20.85
C MET A 1 36.46 -32.47 -19.98
N ALA A 2 36.28 -31.69 -18.91
CA ALA A 2 35.10 -31.79 -18.07
C ALA A 2 33.92 -31.13 -18.81
N VAL A 3 32.83 -31.87 -18.96
CA VAL A 3 31.55 -31.36 -19.41
C VAL A 3 30.94 -30.65 -18.22
N PHE A 4 30.91 -29.32 -18.25
CA PHE A 4 30.12 -28.55 -17.30
C PHE A 4 28.65 -28.72 -17.70
N GLY A 5 27.91 -29.50 -16.92
CA GLY A 5 26.46 -29.47 -16.96
C GLY A 5 26.03 -28.09 -16.49
N THR A 6 25.54 -27.26 -17.41
CA THR A 6 24.70 -26.13 -17.05
C THR A 6 23.36 -26.74 -16.67
N ASP A 7 23.18 -27.02 -15.37
CA ASP A 7 21.84 -27.21 -14.83
C ASP A 7 21.11 -25.88 -15.02
N GLU A 8 20.44 -25.73 -16.17
CA GLU A 8 19.43 -24.71 -16.38
C GLU A 8 18.36 -24.95 -15.31
N TYR A 9 18.47 -24.22 -14.20
CA TYR A 9 17.41 -24.17 -13.20
C TYR A 9 16.20 -23.54 -13.88
N GLU A 10 15.30 -24.39 -14.37
CA GLU A 10 14.07 -24.00 -15.02
C GLU A 10 13.11 -23.47 -13.95
N PHE A 11 13.35 -22.25 -13.49
CA PHE A 11 12.40 -21.54 -12.66
C PHE A 11 11.16 -21.26 -13.51
N LYS A 12 10.08 -22.01 -13.27
CA LYS A 12 8.73 -21.63 -13.71
C LYS A 12 8.40 -20.25 -13.16
N MET A 13 8.56 -19.24 -14.00
CA MET A 13 8.28 -17.85 -13.69
C MET A 13 6.76 -17.67 -13.60
N PHE A 14 6.28 -17.02 -12.55
CA PHE A 14 4.88 -16.65 -12.43
C PHE A 14 4.74 -15.13 -12.44
N GLY A 15 3.80 -14.64 -13.24
CA GLY A 15 3.52 -13.22 -13.33
C GLY A 15 2.94 -12.85 -14.69
N THR A 16 2.33 -11.68 -14.73
CA THR A 16 1.87 -11.04 -15.96
C THR A 16 2.48 -9.66 -16.02
N THR A 17 3.03 -9.26 -17.16
CA THR A 17 3.43 -7.87 -17.36
C THR A 17 2.18 -7.01 -17.29
N VAL A 18 2.13 -6.12 -16.30
CA VAL A 18 0.99 -5.22 -16.09
C VAL A 18 1.40 -3.78 -16.33
N THR A 19 0.53 -3.00 -16.97
CA THR A 19 0.69 -1.55 -17.08
C THR A 19 -0.09 -0.91 -15.95
N VAL A 20 0.62 -0.38 -14.96
CA VAL A 20 0.01 0.31 -13.81
C VAL A 20 -0.20 1.79 -14.19
N PRO A 21 -1.41 2.35 -13.98
CA PRO A 21 -1.65 3.77 -14.19
C PRO A 21 -0.68 4.64 -13.37
N ASN A 22 -0.30 5.81 -13.90
CA ASN A 22 0.58 6.76 -13.20
C ASN A 22 -0.18 7.59 -12.14
N ALA A 23 -0.90 6.90 -11.26
CA ALA A 23 -1.58 7.46 -10.11
C ALA A 23 -1.03 6.81 -8.83
N ASP A 24 -0.86 7.59 -7.76
CA ASP A 24 -0.22 7.10 -6.54
C ASP A 24 -1.01 5.96 -5.89
N ILE A 25 -2.34 6.11 -5.80
CA ILE A 25 -3.22 5.04 -5.31
C ILE A 25 -3.14 3.80 -6.19
N ALA A 26 -3.10 3.93 -7.52
CA ALA A 26 -3.00 2.78 -8.41
C ALA A 26 -1.70 1.99 -8.19
N LYS A 27 -0.58 2.69 -7.93
CA LYS A 27 0.72 2.08 -7.61
C LYS A 27 0.68 1.36 -6.26
N ILE A 28 0.09 1.97 -5.23
CA ILE A 28 -0.11 1.33 -3.93
C ILE A 28 -1.03 0.10 -4.03
N MET A 29 -2.13 0.19 -4.78
CA MET A 29 -3.01 -0.95 -5.04
C MET A 29 -2.28 -2.10 -5.76
N HIS A 30 -1.40 -1.77 -6.71
CA HIS A 30 -0.55 -2.77 -7.36
C HIS A 30 0.44 -3.43 -6.38
N TYR A 31 1.06 -2.63 -5.50
CA TYR A 31 1.91 -3.15 -4.42
C TYR A 31 1.15 -4.11 -3.49
N LEU A 32 -0.06 -3.75 -3.06
CA LEU A 32 -0.92 -4.60 -2.25
C LEU A 32 -1.33 -5.89 -2.97
N ASP A 33 -1.58 -5.83 -4.28
CA ASP A 33 -1.85 -7.02 -5.09
C ASP A 33 -0.66 -7.99 -5.15
N CYS A 34 0.57 -7.47 -5.18
CA CYS A 34 1.78 -8.28 -5.09
C CYS A 34 1.87 -8.99 -3.73
N ILE A 35 1.54 -8.30 -2.64
CA ILE A 35 1.48 -8.88 -1.29
C ILE A 35 0.45 -10.01 -1.23
N CYS A 36 -0.78 -9.76 -1.69
CA CYS A 36 -1.84 -10.79 -1.72
C CYS A 36 -1.53 -11.98 -2.64
N THR A 37 -0.54 -11.84 -3.53
CA THR A 37 -0.04 -12.94 -4.36
C THR A 37 0.96 -13.81 -3.61
N VAL A 38 1.78 -13.22 -2.73
CA VAL A 38 2.81 -13.96 -1.96
C VAL A 38 2.29 -14.54 -0.66
N ILE A 39 1.32 -13.91 0.00
CA ILE A 39 0.78 -14.36 1.28
C ILE A 39 -0.73 -14.59 1.25
N ASP A 40 -1.21 -15.46 2.13
CA ASP A 40 -2.62 -15.62 2.42
C ASP A 40 -3.15 -14.50 3.32
N TYR A 41 -3.32 -13.31 2.75
CA TYR A 41 -3.95 -12.20 3.45
C TYR A 41 -5.45 -12.22 3.19
N ASN A 42 -6.18 -13.01 4.00
CA ASN A 42 -7.63 -13.15 3.89
C ASN A 42 -8.36 -12.10 4.74
N ASP A 43 -8.37 -10.87 4.25
CA ASP A 43 -9.24 -9.81 4.77
C ASP A 43 -10.29 -9.49 3.70
N ASN A 44 -11.58 -9.56 4.05
CA ASN A 44 -12.67 -9.50 3.06
C ASN A 44 -12.65 -8.19 2.24
N ASP A 45 -12.07 -7.13 2.79
CA ASP A 45 -11.98 -5.81 2.16
C ASP A 45 -10.78 -5.67 1.20
N ILE A 46 -9.70 -6.45 1.39
CA ILE A 46 -8.46 -6.25 0.60
C ILE A 46 -8.67 -6.57 -0.88
N ASN A 47 -9.56 -7.52 -1.19
CA ASN A 47 -9.81 -7.93 -2.57
C ASN A 47 -10.36 -6.80 -3.44
N ARG A 48 -11.04 -5.82 -2.84
CA ARG A 48 -11.51 -4.62 -3.54
C ARG A 48 -10.36 -3.67 -3.87
N TYR A 49 -9.36 -3.59 -2.99
CA TYR A 49 -8.21 -2.70 -3.11
C TYR A 49 -7.09 -3.25 -4.01
N ARG A 50 -7.21 -4.48 -4.49
CA ARG A 50 -6.27 -5.07 -5.46
C ARG A 50 -6.55 -4.64 -6.91
N LYS A 51 -7.76 -4.19 -7.21
CA LYS A 51 -8.18 -3.84 -8.58
C LYS A 51 -7.70 -2.45 -8.98
N TYR A 52 -6.39 -2.30 -9.19
CA TYR A 52 -5.78 -1.02 -9.53
C TYR A 52 -6.30 -0.41 -10.84
N SER A 53 -6.92 -1.18 -11.74
CA SER A 53 -7.60 -0.65 -12.93
C SER A 53 -8.82 0.23 -12.59
N ASN A 54 -9.39 0.07 -11.39
CA ASN A 54 -10.56 0.81 -10.92
C ASN A 54 -10.21 1.95 -9.96
N TRP A 55 -8.94 2.36 -9.89
CA TRP A 55 -8.45 3.39 -8.97
C TRP A 55 -9.23 4.70 -9.06
N ALA A 56 -9.68 5.09 -10.26
CA ALA A 56 -10.41 6.34 -10.50
C ALA A 56 -11.83 6.36 -9.89
N ASN A 57 -12.35 5.21 -9.46
CA ASN A 57 -13.68 5.09 -8.85
C ASN A 57 -13.63 4.94 -7.33
N MET A 58 -12.49 5.25 -6.70
CA MET A 58 -12.33 5.21 -5.25
C MET A 58 -12.73 6.55 -4.61
N SER A 59 -13.39 6.48 -3.47
CA SER A 59 -13.67 7.63 -2.62
C SER A 59 -12.43 8.06 -1.81
N ASN A 60 -12.39 9.31 -1.34
CA ASN A 60 -11.32 9.78 -0.45
C ASN A 60 -11.15 8.91 0.81
N TYR A 61 -12.26 8.38 1.34
CA TYR A 61 -12.24 7.45 2.47
C TYR A 61 -11.54 6.13 2.11
N GLU A 62 -11.83 5.58 0.93
CA GLU A 62 -11.19 4.35 0.44
C GLU A 62 -9.70 4.55 0.14
N ASP A 63 -9.32 5.68 -0.44
CA ASP A 63 -7.91 6.04 -0.65
C ASP A 63 -7.15 6.08 0.68
N ARG A 64 -7.77 6.63 1.73
CA ARG A 64 -7.19 6.67 3.09
C ARG A 64 -7.05 5.27 3.68
N LEU A 65 -8.04 4.38 3.49
CA LEU A 65 -7.94 2.99 3.93
C LEU A 65 -6.82 2.24 3.20
N ILE A 66 -6.69 2.43 1.89
CA ILE A 66 -5.59 1.86 1.08
C ILE A 66 -4.24 2.34 1.61
N TYR A 67 -4.12 3.64 1.91
CA TYR A 67 -2.90 4.21 2.48
C TYR A 67 -2.55 3.62 3.85
N LEU A 68 -3.52 3.55 4.77
CA LEU A 68 -3.32 2.95 6.10
C LEU A 68 -2.95 1.47 6.03
N LEU A 69 -3.56 0.73 5.11
CA LEU A 69 -3.23 -0.67 4.87
C LEU A 69 -1.81 -0.84 4.34
N ALA A 70 -1.37 0.03 3.42
CA ALA A 70 -0.01 0.03 2.89
C ALA A 70 1.04 0.45 3.93
N LEU A 71 0.67 1.25 4.94
CA LEU A 71 1.53 1.50 6.11
C LEU A 71 1.67 0.26 6.98
N ALA A 72 0.58 -0.46 7.24
CA ALA A 72 0.60 -1.68 8.05
C ALA A 72 1.33 -2.84 7.36
N LEU A 73 1.38 -2.83 6.04
CA LEU A 73 2.07 -3.81 5.19
C LEU A 73 3.29 -3.16 4.51
N SER A 74 4.13 -2.47 5.27
CA SER A 74 5.33 -1.82 4.73
C SER A 74 6.36 -2.84 4.22
N PRO A 75 7.27 -2.44 3.32
CA PRO A 75 8.37 -3.29 2.86
C PRO A 75 9.17 -3.87 4.02
N ASP A 76 9.45 -3.10 5.07
CA ASP A 76 10.16 -3.55 6.27
C ASP A 76 9.50 -4.76 6.97
N GLU A 77 8.17 -4.87 6.89
CA GLU A 77 7.44 -6.02 7.45
C GLU A 77 7.59 -7.28 6.61
N LEU A 78 8.01 -7.16 5.35
CA LEU A 78 7.99 -8.20 4.31
C LEU A 78 9.39 -8.58 3.79
N GLU A 79 10.34 -7.66 3.86
CA GLU A 79 11.72 -7.84 3.45
C GLU A 79 12.38 -8.99 4.21
N ASP A 80 13.24 -9.72 3.50
CA ASP A 80 13.92 -10.94 3.95
C ASP A 80 13.00 -12.08 4.44
N LYS A 81 11.68 -11.92 4.29
CA LYS A 81 10.66 -12.90 4.68
C LYS A 81 9.95 -13.46 3.46
N VAL A 82 9.38 -12.56 2.66
CA VAL A 82 8.62 -12.89 1.44
C VAL A 82 9.00 -12.01 0.25
N PHE A 83 9.60 -10.86 0.52
CA PHE A 83 10.15 -9.95 -0.48
C PHE A 83 11.68 -9.99 -0.38
N PHE A 84 12.36 -10.25 -1.50
CA PHE A 84 13.81 -10.38 -1.53
C PHE A 84 14.39 -9.47 -2.62
N GLU A 85 15.31 -8.59 -2.24
CA GLU A 85 16.06 -7.80 -3.21
C GLU A 85 17.00 -8.71 -4.01
N SER A 86 16.85 -8.76 -5.33
CA SER A 86 17.76 -9.52 -6.20
C SER A 86 17.60 -9.13 -7.66
N THR A 87 18.65 -8.58 -8.25
CA THR A 87 18.74 -8.32 -9.70
C THR A 87 18.91 -9.60 -10.50
N GLU A 88 19.58 -10.61 -9.96
CA GLU A 88 19.83 -11.89 -10.64
C GLU A 88 18.54 -12.70 -10.83
N LEU A 89 17.63 -12.61 -9.86
CA LEU A 89 16.30 -13.22 -9.90
C LEU A 89 15.24 -12.29 -10.52
N CYS A 90 15.67 -11.21 -11.20
CA CYS A 90 14.80 -10.30 -11.94
C CYS A 90 15.30 -10.08 -13.38
N PRO A 91 15.50 -11.15 -14.19
CA PRO A 91 16.14 -11.02 -15.50
C PRO A 91 15.31 -10.28 -16.56
N THR A 92 13.97 -10.23 -16.40
CA THR A 92 13.06 -9.74 -17.45
C THR A 92 12.21 -8.54 -17.01
N THR A 93 11.91 -8.44 -15.72
CA THR A 93 11.03 -7.41 -15.13
C THR A 93 11.61 -6.94 -13.81
N ASN A 94 11.26 -5.72 -13.37
CA ASN A 94 11.79 -5.17 -12.11
C ASN A 94 11.25 -5.88 -10.85
N ASN A 95 10.29 -6.80 -11.00
CA ASN A 95 9.87 -7.75 -9.97
C ASN A 95 9.46 -9.09 -10.57
N GLN A 96 9.55 -10.16 -9.78
CA GLN A 96 9.23 -11.51 -10.23
C GLN A 96 8.73 -12.40 -9.09
N PHE A 97 7.88 -13.39 -9.39
CA PHE A 97 7.34 -14.31 -8.39
C PHE A 97 7.83 -15.74 -8.61
N TYR A 98 8.13 -16.41 -7.49
CA TYR A 98 8.61 -17.78 -7.45
C TYR A 98 7.84 -18.61 -6.42
N GLU A 99 7.64 -19.89 -6.73
CA GLU A 99 7.19 -20.85 -5.72
C GLU A 99 8.34 -21.16 -4.75
N ILE A 100 8.01 -21.31 -3.46
CA ILE A 100 9.00 -21.61 -2.42
C ILE A 100 9.86 -22.82 -2.80
N GLY A 101 9.27 -23.83 -3.44
CA GLY A 101 9.95 -25.04 -3.90
C GLY A 101 11.13 -24.82 -4.85
N GLN A 102 11.08 -23.76 -5.66
CA GLN A 102 12.03 -23.55 -6.75
C GLN A 102 13.34 -22.91 -6.26
N ILE A 103 13.26 -22.16 -5.16
CA ILE A 103 14.35 -21.32 -4.64
C ILE A 103 14.89 -21.82 -3.30
N LYS A 104 14.49 -23.02 -2.84
CA LYS A 104 14.90 -23.56 -1.52
C LYS A 104 16.41 -23.63 -1.31
N ASN A 105 17.17 -23.72 -2.40
CA ASN A 105 18.63 -23.79 -2.38
C ASN A 105 19.31 -22.42 -2.40
N LEU A 106 18.55 -21.35 -2.67
CA LEU A 106 19.04 -19.97 -2.75
C LEU A 106 18.61 -19.14 -1.53
N LEU A 107 17.40 -19.37 -1.03
CA LEU A 107 16.79 -18.58 0.04
C LEU A 107 16.09 -19.47 1.07
N VAL A 108 16.25 -19.13 2.35
CA VAL A 108 15.52 -19.76 3.45
C VAL A 108 14.23 -18.99 3.68
N VAL A 109 13.10 -19.58 3.30
CA VAL A 109 11.78 -18.95 3.39
C VAL A 109 10.95 -19.69 4.43
N ALA A 110 10.42 -18.96 5.42
CA ALA A 110 9.52 -19.52 6.40
C ALA A 110 8.15 -19.86 5.75
N PRO A 111 7.49 -20.97 6.12
CA PRO A 111 6.17 -21.32 5.57
C PRO A 111 5.06 -20.35 6.02
N SER A 112 5.27 -19.64 7.14
CA SER A 112 4.36 -18.62 7.65
C SER A 112 5.14 -17.48 8.30
N ILE A 113 4.61 -16.28 8.24
CA ILE A 113 5.21 -15.06 8.83
C ILE A 113 4.18 -14.31 9.66
N ILE A 114 4.63 -13.51 10.62
CA ILE A 114 3.74 -12.66 11.43
C ILE A 114 3.84 -11.23 10.89
N ILE A 115 2.69 -10.65 10.51
CA ILE A 115 2.57 -9.26 10.09
C ILE A 115 1.41 -8.64 10.87
N GLY A 116 1.64 -7.51 11.53
CA GLY A 116 0.60 -6.83 12.31
C GLY A 116 -0.07 -7.72 13.37
N GLY A 117 0.69 -8.65 13.97
CA GLY A 117 0.18 -9.63 14.95
C GLY A 117 -0.63 -10.79 14.36
N ARG A 118 -0.79 -10.86 13.03
CA ARG A 118 -1.50 -11.94 12.34
C ARG A 118 -0.50 -12.91 11.72
N SER A 119 -0.77 -14.21 11.83
CA SER A 119 0.01 -15.24 11.14
C SER A 119 -0.51 -15.42 9.72
N CYS A 120 0.35 -15.20 8.73
CA CYS A 120 0.05 -15.30 7.31
C CYS A 120 0.82 -16.47 6.69
N GLN A 121 0.13 -17.31 5.93
CA GLN A 121 0.78 -18.40 5.19
C GLN A 121 1.47 -17.85 3.94
N VAL A 122 2.70 -18.29 3.69
CA VAL A 122 3.45 -17.92 2.49
C VAL A 122 3.08 -18.87 1.36
N LYS A 123 2.54 -18.31 0.27
CA LYS A 123 2.17 -19.05 -0.95
C LYS A 123 3.30 -19.03 -1.96
N LYS A 124 3.95 -17.88 -2.11
CA LYS A 124 5.03 -17.59 -3.06
C LYS A 124 5.97 -16.58 -2.42
N ILE A 125 7.12 -16.35 -3.05
CA ILE A 125 7.91 -15.17 -2.76
C ILE A 125 7.87 -14.21 -3.93
N MET A 126 8.31 -12.98 -3.67
CA MET A 126 8.60 -12.00 -4.69
C MET A 126 10.06 -11.60 -4.59
N THR A 127 10.75 -11.55 -5.72
CA THR A 127 12.02 -10.86 -5.85
C THR A 127 11.80 -9.54 -6.55
N TYR A 128 12.65 -8.57 -6.26
CA TYR A 128 12.54 -7.25 -6.86
C TYR A 128 13.89 -6.57 -7.03
N GLU A 129 13.96 -5.66 -7.99
CA GLU A 129 15.02 -4.66 -8.08
C GLU A 129 14.64 -3.42 -7.25
N PRO A 130 15.58 -2.73 -6.58
CA PRO A 130 15.29 -1.56 -5.73
C PRO A 130 14.40 -0.50 -6.39
N ILE A 131 14.56 -0.31 -7.71
CA ILE A 131 13.77 0.64 -8.50
C ILE A 131 12.26 0.32 -8.48
N TRP A 132 11.88 -0.94 -8.29
CA TRP A 132 10.48 -1.35 -8.22
C TRP A 132 9.81 -0.83 -6.96
N LEU A 133 10.41 -1.02 -5.78
CA LEU A 133 9.88 -0.48 -4.52
C LEU A 133 9.88 1.03 -4.51
N GLN A 134 10.94 1.65 -5.05
CA GLN A 134 11.02 3.10 -5.18
C GLN A 134 9.80 3.66 -5.95
N ARG A 135 9.49 3.07 -7.11
CA ARG A 135 8.42 3.55 -7.99
C ARG A 135 7.02 3.18 -7.52
N ASN A 136 6.84 2.01 -6.91
CA ASN A 136 5.52 1.47 -6.59
C ASN A 136 5.11 1.65 -5.12
N TYR A 137 6.06 1.88 -4.21
CA TYR A 137 5.79 2.07 -2.80
C TYR A 137 6.32 3.40 -2.27
N TYR A 138 7.64 3.61 -2.23
CA TYR A 138 8.23 4.74 -1.50
C TYR A 138 7.80 6.11 -2.05
N GLU A 139 7.90 6.31 -3.36
CA GLU A 139 7.48 7.58 -3.97
C GLU A 139 5.96 7.85 -3.84
N PRO A 140 5.07 6.89 -4.17
CA PRO A 140 3.63 7.08 -3.94
C PRO A 140 3.28 7.33 -2.48
N MET A 141 3.86 6.57 -1.53
CA MET A 141 3.60 6.75 -0.10
C MET A 141 4.00 8.15 0.37
N LEU A 142 5.13 8.69 -0.07
CA LEU A 142 5.57 10.05 0.27
C LEU A 142 4.61 11.12 -0.28
N ARG A 143 4.06 10.91 -1.48
CA ARG A 143 3.05 11.81 -2.07
C ARG A 143 1.71 11.72 -1.34
N LEU A 144 1.26 10.51 -1.01
CA LEU A 144 0.02 10.27 -0.26
C LEU A 144 0.11 10.76 1.18
N GLN A 145 1.28 10.65 1.83
CA GLN A 145 1.49 11.19 3.16
C GLN A 145 1.22 12.69 3.21
N ARG A 146 1.66 13.45 2.18
CA ARG A 146 1.35 14.88 2.08
C ARG A 146 -0.14 15.13 1.91
N ARG A 147 -0.81 14.34 1.07
CA ARG A 147 -2.27 14.44 0.85
C ARG A 147 -3.11 14.13 2.09
N PHE A 148 -2.63 13.27 2.98
CA PHE A 148 -3.33 12.86 4.21
C PHE A 148 -2.71 13.45 5.47
N SER A 149 -1.76 14.37 5.35
CA SER A 149 -1.16 15.05 6.50
C SER A 149 -2.20 16.01 7.09
N PRO A 150 -2.39 16.07 8.41
CA PRO A 150 -3.43 16.90 9.06
C PRO A 150 -3.22 18.42 8.99
N GLY A 151 -2.59 18.96 7.94
CA GLY A 151 -2.07 20.33 7.92
C GLY A 151 -2.70 21.30 6.92
N ASP A 152 -3.66 20.86 6.09
CA ASP A 152 -4.23 21.70 5.02
C ASP A 152 -5.78 21.73 5.04
N ASP A 153 -6.43 21.29 6.13
CA ASP A 153 -7.90 21.35 6.32
C ASP A 153 -8.34 22.48 7.29
N ASP A 154 -7.45 23.42 7.62
CA ASP A 154 -7.77 24.63 8.41
C ASP A 154 -7.72 25.86 7.48
N ASP A 155 -8.75 26.07 6.65
CA ASP A 155 -9.09 27.37 6.02
C ASP A 155 -10.44 27.24 5.29
N ASP A 156 -11.53 27.04 6.05
CA ASP A 156 -12.90 27.42 5.65
C ASP A 156 -13.61 27.99 6.91
N ASP A 157 -12.93 28.91 7.60
CA ASP A 157 -13.61 29.94 8.42
C ASP A 157 -14.05 31.05 7.45
N ASP A 158 -15.06 30.77 6.63
CA ASP A 158 -15.82 31.84 5.98
C ASP A 158 -16.77 32.44 7.02
N ASP A 159 -16.29 33.53 7.61
CA ASP A 159 -17.06 34.59 8.26
C ASP A 159 -18.34 34.90 7.47
N ASP A 160 -19.51 34.66 8.06
CA ASP A 160 -20.74 35.41 7.78
C ASP A 160 -21.77 35.16 8.88
N ASP A 161 -21.74 35.98 9.94
CA ASP A 161 -22.92 36.29 10.74
C ASP A 161 -22.86 37.76 11.20
N ASP A 162 -23.30 38.62 10.30
CA ASP A 162 -23.57 40.05 10.52
C ASP A 162 -24.91 40.19 11.28
N ASP A 163 -24.90 39.95 12.60
CA ASP A 163 -26.09 40.09 13.44
C ASP A 163 -26.12 41.47 14.14
N ASN A 164 -26.61 42.45 13.37
CA ASN A 164 -27.04 43.77 13.82
C ASN A 164 -28.23 43.66 14.79
N ASN A 165 -27.97 43.63 16.11
CA ASN A 165 -29.03 43.59 17.12
C ASN A 165 -29.16 44.93 17.88
N ASN A 166 -30.13 45.73 17.42
CA ASN A 166 -30.53 47.00 17.99
C ASN A 166 -31.68 46.76 18.98
N TYR A 167 -31.37 46.51 20.27
CA TYR A 167 -32.42 46.38 21.29
C TYR A 167 -32.79 47.72 21.92
N THR A 168 -34.04 48.09 21.65
CA THR A 168 -34.75 49.25 22.16
C THR A 168 -35.08 49.10 23.65
N THR A 169 -34.83 50.18 24.38
CA THR A 169 -35.21 50.48 25.76
C THR A 169 -36.63 50.05 26.14
N SER A 170 -36.78 49.37 27.27
CA SER A 170 -38.04 49.36 28.04
C SER A 170 -37.73 49.47 29.53
N SER A 171 -37.95 50.68 30.05
CA SER A 171 -37.95 51.03 31.47
C SER A 171 -38.91 50.13 32.25
N SER A 172 -38.41 49.48 33.29
CA SER A 172 -39.24 48.95 34.38
C SER A 172 -38.86 49.67 35.67
N THR A 173 -39.76 50.56 36.08
CA THR A 173 -39.77 51.30 37.35
C THR A 173 -39.90 50.34 38.54
N CYS A 174 -38.96 50.42 39.48
CA CYS A 174 -39.15 49.92 40.83
C CYS A 174 -40.10 50.87 41.59
N VAL A 175 -41.18 50.34 42.17
CA VAL A 175 -41.91 51.00 43.25
C VAL A 175 -41.93 50.08 44.47
N ILE A 176 -41.51 50.67 45.56
CA ILE A 176 -41.33 50.11 46.91
C ILE A 176 -42.57 50.55 47.70
N SER A 177 -43.27 49.62 48.36
CA SER A 177 -44.15 49.87 49.53
C SER A 177 -44.47 48.56 50.21
#